data_AF-A0A1G6HMT5-F1
#
_entry.id   AF-A0A1G6HMT5-F1
#
_cell.length_a   1.000
_cell.length_b   1.000
_cell.length_c   1.000
_cell.angle_alpha   90.00
_cell.angle_beta   90.00
_cell.angle_gamma   90.00
#
_symmetry.space_group_name_H-M   'P 1'
#
loop_
_entity.id
_entity.type
_entity.pdbx_description
1 polymer ?
#
loop_
_entity_poly.entity_id
_entity_poly.type
_entity_poly.pdbx_seq_one_letter_code
_entity_poly.pdbx_strand_id
1 'polypeptide(L)'
;MKKIYLLIISLGLIMLYGGGIVRAEKPQNEKIGNFSNKMVVSRETGHEKINKNVKWVLNDYNYLAIGNSITKHGLCSYWWSNHGMAASRKDNDYYHLLKSFLRDHYGKVHSEICSFAVWEMQSYDREETYELLENYLSENLNLITLQLGENVHDLSTFEKDFDILIKHIKKRAPKAKLLVIGDFWTKENRDILKQKVAENNNVQFVSLEGIRDNKFYYCKKGSIVYDENEKQHTIEHDGVAKHPGDKGMRAIANRIIAVLSKR
;
A
#
# COMPACT_ATOMS: atom_id res chain seq x y z
N MET A 1 -45.82 -41.64 -21.03
CA MET A 1 -45.03 -41.39 -19.81
C MET A 1 -43.72 -40.71 -20.19
N LYS A 2 -43.41 -39.55 -19.55
CA LYS A 2 -42.11 -38.82 -19.43
C LYS A 2 -41.30 -38.57 -20.73
N LYS A 3 -41.37 -37.39 -21.37
CA LYS A 3 -40.52 -36.18 -21.18
C LYS A 3 -39.04 -36.46 -20.87
N ILE A 4 -38.14 -35.93 -21.72
CA ILE A 4 -37.06 -34.99 -21.36
C ILE A 4 -36.52 -34.31 -22.64
N TYR A 5 -36.31 -33.01 -22.52
CA TYR A 5 -35.85 -32.03 -23.51
C TYR A 5 -34.34 -32.14 -23.77
N LEU A 6 -33.88 -31.76 -24.96
CA LEU A 6 -32.65 -30.98 -25.11
C LEU A 6 -32.82 -29.97 -26.25
N LEU A 7 -32.86 -28.69 -25.88
CA LEU A 7 -32.92 -27.53 -26.78
C LEU A 7 -31.47 -27.12 -27.08
N ILE A 8 -31.06 -27.16 -28.35
CA ILE A 8 -29.77 -26.62 -28.83
C ILE A 8 -30.07 -25.41 -29.72
N ILE A 9 -29.64 -24.24 -29.23
CA ILE A 9 -28.99 -23.11 -29.91
C ILE A 9 -29.51 -22.77 -31.32
N SER A 10 -30.11 -21.57 -31.47
CA SER A 10 -29.60 -20.47 -32.32
C SER A 10 -30.71 -19.51 -32.76
N LEU A 11 -30.29 -18.29 -33.10
CA LEU A 11 -31.00 -17.23 -33.85
C LEU A 11 -31.81 -16.22 -33.03
N GLY A 12 -31.07 -15.33 -32.34
CA GLY A 12 -31.51 -13.95 -32.14
C GLY A 12 -30.84 -13.04 -33.17
N LEU A 13 -31.54 -12.76 -34.28
CA LEU A 13 -31.18 -11.74 -35.25
C LEU A 13 -32.35 -10.76 -35.30
N ILE A 14 -32.27 -9.71 -34.48
CA ILE A 14 -33.10 -8.51 -34.62
C ILE A 14 -32.14 -7.33 -34.65
N MET A 15 -31.79 -6.91 -35.87
CA MET A 15 -31.40 -5.54 -36.15
C MET A 15 -32.67 -4.73 -36.27
N LEU A 16 -32.89 -3.74 -35.41
CA LEU A 16 -33.57 -2.49 -35.77
C LEU A 16 -33.09 -1.35 -34.86
N TYR A 17 -32.43 -0.39 -35.50
CA TYR A 17 -32.37 1.05 -35.23
C TYR A 17 -32.08 1.56 -33.81
N GLY A 18 -30.88 2.14 -33.67
CA GLY A 18 -30.53 3.08 -32.61
C GLY A 18 -29.34 3.92 -33.05
N GLY A 19 -29.60 4.94 -33.89
CA GLY A 19 -28.62 5.98 -34.14
C GLY A 19 -28.29 6.70 -32.82
N GLY A 20 -27.00 6.82 -32.53
CA GLY A 20 -26.45 7.71 -31.52
C GLY A 20 -26.81 7.38 -30.08
N ILE A 21 -25.93 6.68 -29.37
CA ILE A 21 -25.46 6.99 -28.00
C ILE A 21 -24.12 6.26 -27.85
N VAL A 22 -23.02 6.93 -28.19
CA VAL A 22 -21.69 6.62 -27.64
C VAL A 22 -21.23 7.90 -26.97
N ARG A 23 -21.88 8.28 -25.88
CA ARG A 23 -21.39 9.41 -25.06
C ARG A 23 -21.83 9.47 -23.60
N ALA A 24 -22.49 8.44 -23.05
CA ALA A 24 -22.94 8.45 -21.65
C ALA A 24 -22.45 7.27 -20.80
N GLU A 25 -21.88 6.20 -21.38
CA GLU A 25 -21.47 5.02 -20.61
C GLU A 25 -20.16 5.21 -19.82
N LYS A 26 -19.22 6.00 -20.34
CA LYS A 26 -17.95 6.31 -19.64
C LYS A 26 -18.16 6.96 -18.27
N PRO A 27 -18.89 8.10 -18.13
CA PRO A 27 -19.06 8.74 -16.83
C PRO A 27 -19.87 7.91 -15.83
N GLN A 28 -20.73 7.00 -16.30
CA GLN A 28 -21.52 6.14 -15.42
C GLN A 28 -20.71 4.93 -14.93
N ASN A 29 -19.91 4.31 -15.80
CA ASN A 29 -18.95 3.26 -15.41
C ASN A 29 -17.81 3.81 -14.53
N GLU A 30 -17.36 5.05 -14.77
CA GLU A 30 -16.39 5.77 -13.93
C GLU A 30 -16.97 6.04 -12.53
N LYS A 31 -18.21 6.51 -12.43
CA LYS A 31 -18.88 6.67 -11.13
C LYS A 31 -19.06 5.33 -10.41
N ILE A 32 -19.42 4.26 -11.13
CA ILE A 32 -19.56 2.92 -10.55
C ILE A 32 -18.20 2.38 -10.09
N GLY A 33 -17.11 2.64 -10.83
CA GLY A 33 -15.74 2.33 -10.43
C GLY A 33 -15.32 3.07 -9.16
N ASN A 34 -15.52 4.39 -9.11
CA ASN A 34 -15.22 5.20 -7.92
C ASN A 34 -16.07 4.80 -6.70
N PHE A 35 -17.36 4.48 -6.88
CA PHE A 35 -18.21 3.97 -5.80
C PHE A 35 -17.79 2.58 -5.31
N SER A 36 -17.40 1.70 -6.23
CA SER A 36 -16.92 0.35 -5.89
C SER A 36 -15.58 0.43 -5.15
N ASN A 37 -14.65 1.27 -5.61
CA ASN A 37 -13.39 1.54 -4.91
C ASN A 37 -13.65 2.13 -3.52
N LYS A 38 -14.53 3.13 -3.39
CA LYS A 38 -14.90 3.71 -2.09
C LYS A 38 -15.54 2.68 -1.14
N MET A 39 -16.25 1.70 -1.67
CA MET A 39 -16.87 0.61 -0.91
C MET A 39 -15.87 -0.52 -0.57
N VAL A 40 -14.88 -0.78 -1.42
CA VAL A 40 -13.76 -1.68 -1.10
C VAL A 40 -12.89 -1.04 -0.02
N VAL A 41 -12.59 0.26 -0.14
CA VAL A 41 -11.90 1.05 0.89
C VAL A 41 -12.64 0.96 2.22
N SER A 42 -13.96 1.13 2.27
CA SER A 42 -14.71 1.03 3.53
C SER A 42 -14.76 -0.38 4.12
N ARG A 43 -14.54 -1.42 3.31
CA ARG A 43 -14.46 -2.83 3.75
C ARG A 43 -13.04 -3.23 4.18
N GLU A 44 -12.01 -2.77 3.49
CA GLU A 44 -10.59 -3.04 3.83
C GLU A 44 -10.12 -2.22 5.03
N THR A 45 -10.67 -1.01 5.21
CA THR A 45 -10.37 -0.12 6.35
C THR A 45 -11.15 -0.46 7.62
N GLY A 46 -11.88 -1.59 7.66
CA GLY A 46 -12.62 -2.11 8.81
C GLY A 46 -12.61 -1.18 10.04
N HIS A 47 -13.52 -0.21 10.07
CA HIS A 47 -13.72 0.72 11.19
C HIS A 47 -12.58 1.69 11.60
N GLU A 48 -11.67 2.13 10.73
CA GLU A 48 -10.99 3.42 10.98
C GLU A 48 -11.91 4.57 10.56
N LYS A 49 -12.71 5.06 11.52
CA LYS A 49 -13.51 6.29 11.37
C LYS A 49 -12.63 7.40 10.77
N ILE A 50 -13.11 8.04 9.71
CA ILE A 50 -12.51 9.16 8.96
C ILE A 50 -12.21 10.42 9.83
N ASN A 51 -12.39 10.35 11.16
CA ASN A 51 -12.15 11.42 12.13
C ASN A 51 -10.85 11.25 12.95
N LYS A 52 -9.77 10.74 12.36
CA LYS A 52 -8.46 10.67 13.04
C LYS A 52 -7.57 11.83 12.58
N ASN A 53 -7.71 13.01 13.17
CA ASN A 53 -6.67 14.04 13.05
C ASN A 53 -5.49 13.64 13.93
N VAL A 54 -4.41 13.13 13.33
CA VAL A 54 -3.22 12.73 14.07
C VAL A 54 -2.59 13.97 14.72
N LYS A 55 -2.44 13.92 16.04
CA LYS A 55 -1.79 14.97 16.81
C LYS A 55 -0.32 14.61 17.03
N TRP A 56 0.53 15.08 16.12
CA TRP A 56 1.97 14.97 16.26
C TRP A 56 2.48 15.79 17.46
N VAL A 57 3.44 15.23 18.19
CA VAL A 57 3.92 15.79 19.45
C VAL A 57 5.12 16.69 19.16
N LEU A 58 5.11 17.90 19.72
CA LEU A 58 6.26 18.81 19.64
C LEU A 58 7.42 18.26 20.47
N ASN A 59 8.64 18.30 19.91
CA ASN A 59 9.90 17.82 20.51
C ASN A 59 10.11 16.30 20.61
N ASP A 60 9.11 15.48 20.29
CA ASP A 60 9.30 14.04 20.07
C ASP A 60 9.69 13.78 18.61
N TYR A 61 10.27 12.61 18.33
CA TYR A 61 10.55 12.19 16.95
C TYR A 61 9.29 11.61 16.31
N ASN A 62 8.71 12.35 15.35
CA ASN A 62 7.46 12.03 14.67
C ASN A 62 7.72 11.24 13.37
N TYR A 63 7.22 10.02 13.29
CA TYR A 63 7.40 9.10 12.16
C TYR A 63 6.06 8.67 11.54
N LEU A 64 5.90 8.90 10.23
CA LEU A 64 4.77 8.37 9.46
C LEU A 64 5.23 7.32 8.44
N ALA A 65 4.62 6.13 8.47
CA ALA A 65 4.73 5.17 7.39
C ALA A 65 3.51 5.24 6.49
N ILE A 66 3.73 5.49 5.20
CA ILE A 66 2.69 5.43 4.16
C ILE A 66 2.99 4.22 3.29
N GLY A 67 2.05 3.29 3.18
CA GLY A 67 2.26 2.15 2.30
C GLY A 67 1.09 1.21 2.18
N ASN A 68 1.31 0.06 1.56
CA ASN A 68 0.28 -0.94 1.28
C ASN A 68 0.31 -2.10 2.30
N SER A 69 -0.16 -3.28 1.91
CA SER A 69 -0.25 -4.47 2.78
C SER A 69 1.08 -4.87 3.42
N ILE A 70 2.23 -4.58 2.78
CA ILE A 70 3.56 -4.82 3.37
C ILE A 70 3.78 -3.92 4.59
N THR A 71 3.22 -2.71 4.60
CA THR A 71 3.27 -1.77 5.73
C THR A 71 2.22 -2.10 6.79
N LYS A 72 0.95 -2.22 6.40
CA LYS A 72 -0.16 -2.60 7.29
C LYS A 72 -1.34 -3.08 6.45
N HIS A 73 -1.89 -4.23 6.80
CA HIS A 73 -3.17 -4.71 6.30
C HIS A 73 -4.14 -4.96 7.46
N GLY A 74 -5.44 -4.72 7.22
CA GLY A 74 -6.51 -5.00 8.18
C GLY A 74 -6.97 -6.45 8.17
N LEU A 75 -7.83 -6.82 9.11
CA LEU A 75 -8.38 -8.18 9.20
C LEU A 75 -9.18 -8.55 7.93
N CYS A 76 -8.96 -9.76 7.42
CA CYS A 76 -9.77 -10.34 6.34
C CYS A 76 -9.79 -11.88 6.45
N SER A 77 -10.43 -12.57 5.50
CA SER A 77 -10.58 -14.03 5.55
C SER A 77 -9.25 -14.80 5.53
N TYR A 78 -8.15 -14.17 5.10
CA TYR A 78 -6.83 -14.77 4.98
C TYR A 78 -5.73 -14.04 5.78
N TRP A 79 -6.12 -13.08 6.64
CA TRP A 79 -5.18 -12.30 7.45
C TRP A 79 -5.82 -11.85 8.78
N TRP A 80 -5.10 -12.04 9.89
CA TRP A 80 -5.67 -12.00 11.25
C TRP A 80 -5.11 -10.90 12.16
N SER A 81 -4.31 -9.97 11.63
CA SER A 81 -3.62 -8.95 12.45
C SER A 81 -3.65 -7.56 11.80
N ASN A 82 -3.40 -6.50 12.57
CA ASN A 82 -3.33 -5.11 12.07
C ASN A 82 -1.88 -4.58 11.97
N HIS A 83 -1.04 -5.30 11.23
CA HIS A 83 0.38 -4.97 11.05
C HIS A 83 0.84 -5.41 9.64
N GLY A 84 2.13 -5.25 9.32
CA GLY A 84 2.66 -5.65 8.01
C GLY A 84 2.33 -7.11 7.68
N MET A 85 1.73 -7.35 6.52
CA MET A 85 1.22 -8.67 6.13
C MET A 85 2.36 -9.68 6.02
N ALA A 86 2.11 -10.88 6.54
CA ALA A 86 3.03 -12.02 6.59
C ALA A 86 4.24 -11.89 7.53
N ALA A 87 4.39 -10.78 8.27
CA ALA A 87 5.17 -10.80 9.50
C ALA A 87 4.54 -11.78 10.49
N SER A 88 5.34 -12.56 11.21
CA SER A 88 4.82 -13.55 12.16
C SER A 88 4.14 -12.88 13.35
N ARG A 89 4.59 -11.68 13.72
CA ARG A 89 4.14 -10.88 14.86
C ARG A 89 4.24 -9.41 14.52
N LYS A 90 3.53 -8.58 15.29
CA LYS A 90 3.54 -7.12 15.16
C LYS A 90 4.94 -6.52 15.21
N ASP A 91 5.76 -6.94 16.16
CA ASP A 91 7.13 -6.48 16.38
C ASP A 91 8.14 -6.98 15.32
N ASN A 92 7.72 -7.89 14.43
CA ASN A 92 8.54 -8.41 13.36
C ASN A 92 8.29 -7.74 12.00
N ASP A 93 7.29 -6.87 11.87
CA ASP A 93 7.12 -6.07 10.65
C ASP A 93 8.17 -4.94 10.57
N TYR A 94 8.40 -4.42 9.36
CA TYR A 94 9.46 -3.44 9.16
C TYR A 94 9.18 -2.11 9.88
N TYR A 95 7.90 -1.75 10.04
CA TYR A 95 7.48 -0.49 10.66
C TYR A 95 7.82 -0.49 12.16
N HIS A 96 7.47 -1.56 12.88
CA HIS A 96 7.72 -1.69 14.31
C HIS A 96 9.22 -1.88 14.59
N LEU A 97 9.94 -2.60 13.73
CA LEU A 97 11.40 -2.68 13.78
C LEU A 97 12.04 -1.29 13.63
N LEU A 98 11.59 -0.50 12.66
CA LEU A 98 12.09 0.86 12.45
C LEU A 98 11.69 1.78 13.61
N LYS A 99 10.46 1.70 14.11
CA LYS A 99 10.01 2.44 15.30
C LYS A 99 10.91 2.14 16.51
N SER A 100 11.28 0.88 16.72
CA SER A 100 12.22 0.50 17.80
C SER A 100 13.58 1.17 17.59
N PHE A 101 14.15 1.07 16.39
CA PHE A 101 15.43 1.71 16.06
C PHE A 101 15.40 3.22 16.30
N LEU A 102 14.34 3.90 15.85
CA LEU A 102 14.18 5.35 16.02
C LEU A 102 14.07 5.72 17.50
N ARG A 103 13.38 4.91 18.31
CA ARG A 103 13.27 5.16 19.75
C ARG A 103 14.63 5.06 20.42
N ASP A 104 15.41 4.07 20.02
CA ASP A 104 16.74 3.85 20.59
C ASP A 104 17.73 4.96 20.18
N HIS A 105 17.52 5.61 19.02
CA HIS A 105 18.40 6.68 18.51
C HIS A 105 17.97 8.11 18.87
N TYR A 106 16.66 8.37 18.93
CA TYR A 106 16.10 9.72 19.08
C TYR A 106 15.28 9.89 20.37
N GLY A 107 15.13 8.84 21.18
CA GLY A 107 14.37 8.87 22.42
C GLY A 107 12.87 8.65 22.19
N LYS A 108 12.03 9.59 22.61
CA LYS A 108 10.57 9.44 22.45
C LYS A 108 10.20 9.51 20.97
N VAL A 109 9.45 8.49 20.51
CA VAL A 109 8.94 8.40 19.14
C VAL A 109 7.42 8.34 19.18
N HIS A 110 6.78 9.30 18.49
CA HIS A 110 5.38 9.20 18.13
C HIS A 110 5.29 8.74 16.67
N SER A 111 4.56 7.66 16.42
CA SER A 111 4.54 7.06 15.09
C SER A 111 3.16 6.58 14.68
N GLU A 112 2.85 6.72 13.39
CA GLU A 112 1.56 6.32 12.80
C GLU A 112 1.79 5.62 11.45
N ILE A 113 0.78 4.86 11.02
CA ILE A 113 0.73 4.19 9.71
C ILE A 113 -0.50 4.68 8.96
N CYS A 114 -0.30 5.11 7.71
CA CYS A 114 -1.36 5.32 6.73
C CYS A 114 -1.33 4.15 5.73
N SER A 115 -2.30 3.23 5.84
CA SER A 115 -2.50 2.20 4.81
C SER A 115 -3.15 2.87 3.59
N PHE A 116 -2.40 2.98 2.50
CA PHE A 116 -2.73 3.81 1.35
C PHE A 116 -2.75 3.03 0.04
N ALA A 117 -3.11 1.75 0.11
CA ALA A 117 -3.26 0.87 -1.05
C ALA A 117 -4.32 1.37 -2.05
N VAL A 118 -5.32 2.12 -1.57
CA VAL A 118 -6.33 2.77 -2.41
C VAL A 118 -5.74 3.65 -3.52
N TRP A 119 -4.65 4.37 -3.23
CA TRP A 119 -3.99 5.20 -4.22
C TRP A 119 -3.41 4.36 -5.37
N GLU A 120 -2.94 3.15 -5.07
CA GLU A 120 -2.36 2.24 -6.06
C GLU A 120 -3.44 1.57 -6.94
N MET A 121 -4.57 1.22 -6.32
CA MET A 121 -5.70 0.56 -6.99
C MET A 121 -6.54 1.50 -7.85
N GLN A 122 -6.45 2.81 -7.58
CA GLN A 122 -7.13 3.83 -8.38
C GLN A 122 -6.46 3.94 -9.76
N SER A 123 -7.25 3.78 -10.82
CA SER A 123 -6.78 3.78 -12.21
C SER A 123 -6.64 5.17 -12.83
N TYR A 124 -7.37 6.17 -12.31
CA TYR A 124 -7.34 7.57 -12.73
C TYR A 124 -7.66 8.49 -11.55
N ASP A 125 -7.23 9.74 -11.59
CA ASP A 125 -7.49 10.75 -10.55
C ASP A 125 -7.09 10.29 -9.14
N ARG A 126 -5.88 9.71 -9.02
CA ARG A 126 -5.32 9.22 -7.74
C ARG A 126 -5.31 10.30 -6.64
N GLU A 127 -5.31 11.58 -7.02
CA GLU A 127 -5.41 12.72 -6.11
C GLU A 127 -6.71 12.75 -5.28
N GLU A 128 -7.81 12.15 -5.76
CA GLU A 128 -9.06 12.04 -4.98
C GLU A 128 -8.86 11.28 -3.66
N THR A 129 -7.84 10.41 -3.59
CA THR A 129 -7.52 9.65 -2.38
C THR A 129 -6.79 10.48 -1.32
N TYR A 130 -6.32 11.69 -1.63
CA TYR A 130 -5.46 12.47 -0.74
C TYR A 130 -6.17 12.91 0.54
N GLU A 131 -7.50 13.00 0.55
CA GLU A 131 -8.27 13.27 1.77
C GLU A 131 -7.95 12.29 2.91
N LEU A 132 -7.63 11.03 2.56
CA LEU A 132 -7.27 9.98 3.51
C LEU A 132 -5.86 10.17 4.08
N LEU A 133 -4.99 10.84 3.33
CA LEU A 133 -3.62 11.14 3.70
C LEU A 133 -3.50 12.43 4.53
N GLU A 134 -4.38 13.42 4.30
CA GLU A 134 -4.32 14.73 4.97
C GLU A 134 -4.35 14.65 6.49
N ASN A 135 -5.09 13.68 7.02
CA ASN A 135 -5.22 13.41 8.46
C ASN A 135 -3.90 13.06 9.15
N TYR A 136 -2.88 12.67 8.38
CA TYR A 136 -1.57 12.25 8.86
C TYR A 136 -0.47 13.28 8.58
N LEU A 137 -0.60 14.11 7.54
CA LEU A 137 0.47 15.01 7.13
C LEU A 137 0.55 16.26 8.01
N SER A 138 1.76 16.65 8.39
CA SER A 138 2.00 17.80 9.26
C SER A 138 3.44 18.30 9.12
N GLU A 139 3.64 19.61 9.35
CA GLU A 139 4.97 20.21 9.43
C GLU A 139 5.83 19.70 10.60
N ASN A 140 5.19 19.04 11.58
CA ASN A 140 5.86 18.47 12.75
C ASN A 140 6.49 17.09 12.49
N LEU A 141 6.27 16.51 11.31
CA LEU A 141 6.85 15.22 10.93
C LEU A 141 8.37 15.32 10.77
N ASN A 142 9.10 14.35 11.30
CA ASN A 142 10.55 14.24 11.15
C ASN A 142 10.93 13.23 10.05
N LEU A 143 10.19 12.13 9.94
CA LEU A 143 10.44 11.07 8.98
C LEU A 143 9.14 10.60 8.33
N ILE A 144 9.19 10.40 7.02
CA ILE A 144 8.15 9.72 6.26
C ILE A 144 8.79 8.61 5.44
N THR A 145 8.25 7.39 5.52
CA THR A 145 8.61 6.29 4.60
C THR A 145 7.45 6.02 3.67
N LEU A 146 7.70 6.01 2.36
CA LEU A 146 6.70 5.78 1.32
C LEU A 146 6.97 4.44 0.61
N GLN A 147 6.19 3.42 0.94
CA GLN A 147 6.24 2.08 0.35
C GLN A 147 4.94 1.81 -0.43
N LEU A 148 4.87 2.36 -1.65
CA LEU A 148 3.77 2.18 -2.58
C LEU A 148 4.33 1.87 -3.97
N GLY A 149 3.54 1.17 -4.76
CA GLY A 149 3.79 0.77 -6.14
C GLY A 149 3.19 -0.60 -6.44
N GLU A 150 3.27 -1.55 -5.50
CA GLU A 150 3.05 -2.98 -5.73
C GLU A 150 1.70 -3.30 -6.39
N ASN A 151 0.64 -2.60 -6.00
CA ASN A 151 -0.71 -2.82 -6.54
C ASN A 151 -1.03 -2.00 -7.81
N VAL A 152 -0.11 -1.17 -8.30
CA VAL A 152 -0.27 -0.45 -9.57
C VAL A 152 0.01 -1.39 -10.74
N HIS A 153 -1.03 -1.66 -11.53
CA HIS A 153 -0.94 -2.54 -12.70
C HIS A 153 -0.63 -1.81 -14.01
N ASP A 154 -1.22 -0.62 -14.21
CA ASP A 154 -0.95 0.26 -15.36
C ASP A 154 0.02 1.37 -14.97
N LEU A 155 1.15 1.42 -15.68
CA LEU A 155 2.22 2.38 -15.44
C LEU A 155 2.14 3.62 -16.34
N SER A 156 1.14 3.71 -17.22
CA SER A 156 1.00 4.79 -18.22
C SER A 156 1.05 6.20 -17.62
N THR A 157 0.43 6.41 -16.45
CA THR A 157 0.46 7.69 -15.70
C THR A 157 1.30 7.64 -14.43
N PHE A 158 1.86 6.47 -14.08
CA PHE A 158 2.42 6.22 -12.75
C PHE A 158 3.56 7.17 -12.39
N GLU A 159 4.49 7.46 -13.30
CA GLU A 159 5.60 8.39 -13.04
C GLU A 159 5.07 9.78 -12.64
N LYS A 160 4.11 10.30 -13.40
CA LYS A 160 3.50 11.61 -13.15
C LYS A 160 2.72 11.61 -11.83
N ASP A 161 1.90 10.61 -11.59
CA ASP A 161 1.06 10.56 -10.39
C ASP A 161 1.90 10.39 -9.12
N PHE A 162 2.97 9.60 -9.19
CA PHE A 162 3.91 9.42 -8.09
C PHE A 162 4.69 10.71 -7.81
N ASP A 163 5.07 11.47 -8.85
CA ASP A 163 5.69 12.81 -8.70
C ASP A 163 4.75 13.80 -8.00
N ILE A 164 3.48 13.82 -8.40
CA ILE A 164 2.46 14.66 -7.76
C ILE A 164 2.28 14.26 -6.29
N LEU A 165 2.24 12.97 -5.97
CA LEU A 165 2.15 12.48 -4.59
C LEU A 165 3.34 12.92 -3.74
N ILE A 166 4.57 12.78 -4.24
CA ILE A 166 5.77 13.23 -3.52
C ILE A 166 5.72 14.74 -3.28
N LYS A 167 5.38 15.53 -4.30
CA LYS A 167 5.27 16.99 -4.16
C LYS A 167 4.20 17.39 -3.15
N HIS A 168 3.07 16.69 -3.12
CA HIS A 168 2.00 16.90 -2.15
C HIS A 168 2.48 16.62 -0.72
N ILE A 169 3.11 15.47 -0.48
CA ILE A 169 3.66 15.10 0.83
C ILE A 169 4.68 16.15 1.29
N LYS A 170 5.63 16.53 0.43
CA LYS A 170 6.65 17.53 0.76
C LYS A 170 6.05 18.90 1.07
N LYS A 171 4.98 19.30 0.37
CA LYS A 171 4.29 20.56 0.65
C LYS A 171 3.66 20.58 2.04
N ARG A 172 3.11 19.46 2.51
CA ARG A 172 2.45 19.36 3.82
C ARG A 172 3.39 19.01 4.97
N ALA A 173 4.52 18.38 4.68
CA ALA A 173 5.55 18.00 5.64
C ALA A 173 6.94 18.49 5.20
N PRO A 174 7.15 19.81 5.05
CA PRO A 174 8.35 20.38 4.42
C PRO A 174 9.66 20.10 5.16
N LYS A 175 9.60 19.78 6.46
CA LYS A 175 10.76 19.48 7.30
C LYS A 175 11.06 17.99 7.41
N ALA A 176 10.15 17.12 6.97
CA ALA A 176 10.31 15.69 7.12
C ALA A 176 11.33 15.14 6.12
N LYS A 177 12.21 14.25 6.58
CA LYS A 177 12.99 13.40 5.68
C LYS A 177 12.02 12.40 5.03
N LEU A 178 11.74 12.56 3.75
CA LEU A 178 10.95 11.59 2.98
C LEU A 178 11.89 10.54 2.38
N LEU A 179 11.55 9.27 2.55
CA LEU A 179 12.25 8.12 1.98
C LEU A 179 11.29 7.32 1.10
N VAL A 180 11.62 7.13 -0.17
CA VAL A 180 10.87 6.25 -1.09
C VAL A 180 11.48 4.87 -1.02
N ILE A 181 10.69 3.85 -0.70
CA ILE A 181 11.15 2.47 -0.63
C ILE A 181 10.86 1.79 -1.95
N GLY A 182 11.86 1.11 -2.52
CA GLY A 182 11.71 0.35 -3.75
C GLY A 182 10.77 -0.85 -3.59
N ASP A 183 10.35 -1.43 -4.70
CA ASP A 183 9.37 -2.51 -4.67
C ASP A 183 9.97 -3.82 -4.16
N PHE A 184 9.16 -4.60 -3.45
CA PHE A 184 9.54 -5.97 -3.06
C PHE A 184 9.43 -6.99 -4.21
N TRP A 185 8.54 -6.74 -5.16
CA TRP A 185 8.37 -7.55 -6.37
C TRP A 185 8.63 -6.71 -7.62
N THR A 186 9.41 -7.24 -8.57
CA THR A 186 9.66 -6.52 -9.84
C THR A 186 8.37 -6.41 -10.65
N LYS A 187 8.10 -5.20 -11.16
CA LYS A 187 7.06 -4.93 -12.15
C LYS A 187 7.60 -3.95 -13.18
N GLU A 188 7.94 -4.47 -14.36
CA GLU A 188 8.43 -3.68 -15.49
C GLU A 188 9.52 -2.69 -15.05
N ASN A 189 9.40 -1.41 -15.39
CA ASN A 189 10.31 -0.34 -14.99
C ASN A 189 9.80 0.47 -13.78
N ARG A 190 8.79 0.01 -13.03
CA ARG A 190 8.14 0.79 -11.95
C ARG A 190 9.16 1.35 -10.94
N ASP A 191 10.13 0.54 -10.55
CA ASP A 191 11.17 0.94 -9.59
C ASP A 191 12.12 2.00 -10.16
N ILE A 192 12.44 1.93 -11.46
CA ILE A 192 13.23 2.94 -12.17
C ILE A 192 12.46 4.27 -12.21
N LEU A 193 11.15 4.22 -12.46
CA LEU A 193 10.29 5.41 -12.43
C LEU A 193 10.26 6.02 -11.01
N LYS A 194 10.11 5.20 -9.96
CA LYS A 194 10.16 5.66 -8.56
C LYS A 194 11.49 6.32 -8.23
N GLN A 195 12.61 5.72 -8.63
CA GLN A 195 13.95 6.27 -8.41
C GLN A 195 14.11 7.62 -9.11
N LYS A 196 13.76 7.70 -10.40
CA LYS A 196 13.82 8.94 -11.18
C LYS A 196 13.00 10.06 -10.54
N VAL A 197 11.78 9.77 -10.11
CA VAL A 197 10.90 10.75 -9.44
C VAL A 197 11.47 11.18 -8.08
N ALA A 198 12.03 10.23 -7.31
CA ALA A 198 12.68 10.55 -6.04
C ALA A 198 13.88 11.49 -6.26
N GLU A 199 14.75 11.19 -7.23
CA GLU A 199 15.88 12.03 -7.62
C GLU A 199 15.45 13.44 -8.03
N ASN A 200 14.46 13.56 -8.93
CA ASN A 200 13.92 14.85 -9.39
C ASN A 200 13.36 15.71 -8.25
N ASN A 201 12.90 15.08 -7.17
CA ASN A 201 12.36 15.76 -6.00
C ASN A 201 13.37 15.90 -4.85
N ASN A 202 14.65 15.55 -5.04
CA ASN A 202 15.66 15.53 -3.99
C ASN A 202 15.22 14.69 -2.77
N VAL A 203 14.61 13.54 -3.04
CA VAL A 203 14.12 12.56 -2.05
C VAL A 203 14.97 11.31 -2.18
N GLN A 204 15.33 10.71 -1.06
CA GLN A 204 16.21 9.55 -1.08
C GLN A 204 15.43 8.27 -1.41
N PHE A 205 15.93 7.53 -2.39
CA PHE A 205 15.43 6.22 -2.76
C PHE A 205 16.15 5.11 -1.97
N VAL A 206 15.37 4.22 -1.33
CA VAL A 206 15.84 3.07 -0.56
C VAL A 206 15.70 1.83 -1.44
N SER A 207 16.79 1.45 -2.10
CA SER A 207 16.83 0.26 -2.96
C SER A 207 16.62 -1.03 -2.16
N LEU A 208 15.78 -1.92 -2.70
CA LEU A 208 15.61 -3.30 -2.23
C LEU A 208 16.37 -4.31 -3.11
N GLU A 209 17.38 -3.87 -3.86
CA GLU A 209 18.26 -4.76 -4.60
C GLU A 209 18.85 -5.86 -3.70
N GLY A 210 18.90 -7.10 -4.22
CA GLY A 210 19.30 -8.30 -3.47
C GLY A 210 18.22 -8.87 -2.52
N ILE A 211 17.15 -8.11 -2.25
CA ILE A 211 15.96 -8.54 -1.49
C ILE A 211 14.78 -8.81 -2.44
N ARG A 212 14.60 -7.93 -3.43
CA ARG A 212 13.54 -8.01 -4.44
C ARG A 212 13.50 -9.37 -5.13
N ASP A 213 12.29 -9.91 -5.28
CA ASP A 213 11.99 -11.21 -5.89
C ASP A 213 12.69 -12.43 -5.28
N ASN A 214 13.46 -12.24 -4.21
CA ASN A 214 14.22 -13.32 -3.61
C ASN A 214 13.34 -14.07 -2.60
N LYS A 215 12.96 -15.30 -2.99
CA LYS A 215 12.11 -16.22 -2.21
C LYS A 215 12.67 -16.57 -0.83
N PHE A 216 13.95 -16.32 -0.56
CA PHE A 216 14.52 -16.43 0.79
C PHE A 216 13.84 -15.49 1.79
N TYR A 217 13.36 -14.33 1.33
CA TYR A 217 12.70 -13.32 2.15
C TYR A 217 11.18 -13.48 2.23
N TYR A 218 10.60 -14.45 1.52
CA TYR A 218 9.15 -14.70 1.50
C TYR A 218 8.72 -15.44 2.76
N CYS A 219 7.49 -15.22 3.23
CA CYS A 219 6.92 -15.94 4.36
C CYS A 219 6.70 -17.43 4.04
N LYS A 220 6.19 -17.76 2.85
CA LYS A 220 5.83 -19.12 2.36
C LYS A 220 4.54 -19.68 2.96
N LYS A 221 3.90 -20.61 2.23
CA LYS A 221 2.76 -21.40 2.71
C LYS A 221 3.19 -22.31 3.87
N GLY A 222 2.30 -22.55 4.82
CA GLY A 222 2.57 -23.35 6.02
C GLY A 222 3.30 -22.58 7.13
N SER A 223 3.71 -21.33 6.88
CA SER A 223 4.32 -20.49 7.92
C SER A 223 3.32 -20.10 8.98
N ILE A 224 3.82 -19.98 10.22
CA ILE A 224 3.02 -19.67 11.38
C ILE A 224 3.09 -18.18 11.71
N VAL A 225 1.93 -17.58 11.90
CA VAL A 225 1.77 -16.19 12.35
C VAL A 225 0.86 -16.15 13.58
N TYR A 226 0.95 -15.07 14.36
CA TYR A 226 0.19 -14.87 15.59
C TYR A 226 -0.66 -13.60 15.48
N ASP A 227 -1.92 -13.70 15.90
CA ASP A 227 -2.78 -12.52 16.03
C ASP A 227 -2.52 -11.75 17.34
N GLU A 228 -3.26 -10.65 17.55
CA GLU A 228 -3.11 -9.79 18.73
C GLU A 228 -3.42 -10.49 20.07
N ASN A 229 -4.10 -11.65 20.03
CA ASN A 229 -4.39 -12.49 21.20
C ASN A 229 -3.43 -13.68 21.33
N GLU A 230 -2.29 -13.66 20.64
CA GLU A 230 -1.31 -14.75 20.62
C GLU A 230 -1.85 -16.07 20.03
N LYS A 231 -2.98 -16.02 19.31
CA LYS A 231 -3.52 -17.22 18.65
C LYS A 231 -2.75 -17.49 17.38
N GLN A 232 -2.37 -18.75 17.22
CA GLN A 232 -1.64 -19.25 16.07
C GLN A 232 -2.53 -19.39 14.83
N HIS A 233 -2.03 -18.94 13.68
CA HIS A 233 -2.63 -19.16 12.36
C HIS A 233 -1.59 -19.64 11.36
N THR A 234 -2.02 -20.42 10.37
CA THR A 234 -1.16 -20.95 9.31
C THR A 234 -1.43 -20.22 8.00
N ILE A 235 -0.38 -19.74 7.33
CA ILE A 235 -0.52 -19.08 6.03
C ILE A 235 -0.84 -20.12 4.94
N GLU A 236 -2.08 -20.09 4.44
CA GLU A 236 -2.52 -20.93 3.32
C GLU A 236 -2.79 -20.14 2.04
N HIS A 237 -2.91 -18.82 2.12
CA HIS A 237 -3.20 -17.99 0.95
C HIS A 237 -1.94 -17.72 0.11
N ASP A 238 -1.98 -18.01 -1.19
CA ASP A 238 -0.82 -17.85 -2.10
C ASP A 238 -0.31 -16.42 -2.18
N GLY A 239 -1.22 -15.44 -2.11
CA GLY A 239 -0.84 -14.02 -2.09
C GLY A 239 -0.04 -13.68 -0.83
N VAL A 240 -0.50 -14.14 0.34
CA VAL A 240 0.17 -13.87 1.63
C VAL A 240 1.51 -14.60 1.70
N ALA A 241 1.58 -15.83 1.18
CA ALA A 241 2.81 -16.62 1.16
C ALA A 241 3.96 -15.96 0.37
N LYS A 242 3.66 -15.05 -0.57
CA LYS A 242 4.65 -14.30 -1.35
C LYS A 242 5.07 -12.97 -0.71
N HIS A 243 4.38 -12.52 0.34
CA HIS A 243 4.75 -11.31 1.09
C HIS A 243 6.05 -11.53 1.86
N PRO A 244 6.77 -10.45 2.21
CA PRO A 244 7.96 -10.53 3.04
C PRO A 244 7.61 -11.15 4.40
N GLY A 245 8.22 -12.29 4.73
CA GLY A 245 8.18 -12.83 6.10
C GLY A 245 9.12 -12.04 7.01
N ASP A 246 9.33 -12.50 8.24
CA ASP A 246 10.18 -11.81 9.23
C ASP A 246 11.57 -11.44 8.70
N LYS A 247 12.19 -12.33 7.92
CA LYS A 247 13.49 -12.07 7.28
C LYS A 247 13.39 -10.93 6.26
N GLY A 248 12.35 -10.91 5.44
CA GLY A 248 12.11 -9.87 4.46
C GLY A 248 11.80 -8.52 5.12
N MET A 249 10.90 -8.51 6.10
CA MET A 249 10.55 -7.32 6.88
C MET A 249 11.79 -6.72 7.56
N ARG A 250 12.62 -7.56 8.19
CA ARG A 250 13.90 -7.13 8.79
C ARG A 250 14.87 -6.60 7.75
N ALA A 251 14.96 -7.23 6.57
CA ALA A 251 15.84 -6.76 5.50
C ALA A 251 15.40 -5.38 4.97
N ILE A 252 14.09 -5.15 4.80
CA ILE A 252 13.52 -3.85 4.44
C ILE A 252 13.86 -2.80 5.51
N ALA A 253 13.59 -3.09 6.79
CA ALA A 253 13.93 -2.19 7.89
C ALA A 253 15.42 -1.84 7.89
N ASN A 254 16.31 -2.82 7.71
CA ASN A 254 17.75 -2.62 7.66
C ASN A 254 18.19 -1.72 6.50
N ARG A 255 17.55 -1.80 5.32
CA ARG A 255 17.84 -0.88 4.20
C ARG A 255 17.50 0.57 4.56
N ILE A 256 16.36 0.78 5.23
CA ILE A 256 15.94 2.11 5.68
C ILE A 256 16.90 2.63 6.76
N ILE A 257 17.24 1.80 7.74
CA ILE A 257 18.17 2.13 8.82
C ILE A 257 19.55 2.51 8.27
N ALA A 258 20.06 1.76 7.29
CA ALA A 258 21.33 2.05 6.65
C ALA A 258 21.33 3.43 5.96
N VAL A 259 20.18 3.86 5.42
CA VAL A 259 20.00 5.20 4.86
C VAL A 259 19.93 6.28 5.95
N LEU A 260 19.27 6.00 7.07
CA LEU A 260 19.18 6.94 8.19
C LEU A 260 20.51 7.13 8.94
N SER A 261 21.35 6.10 8.97
CA SER A 261 22.62 6.09 9.71
C SER A 261 23.77 6.73 8.93
N LYS A 262 23.61 6.97 7.62
CA LYS A 262 24.59 7.69 6.80
C LYS A 262 24.51 9.18 7.17
N ARG A 263 25.61 9.69 7.73
CA ARG A 263 25.83 11.12 8.00
C ARG A 263 26.20 11.85 6.72
#